data_AF-A0A1J4TXM0-F1
#
_entry.id   AF-A0A1J4TXM0-F1
#
_cell.length_a   1.000
_cell.length_b   1.000
_cell.length_c   1.000
_cell.angle_alpha   90.00
_cell.angle_beta   90.00
_cell.angle_gamma   90.00
#
_symmetry.space_group_name_H-M   'P 1'
#
loop_
_entity.id
_entity.type
_entity.pdbx_description
1 polymer ?
#
loop_
_entity_poly.entity_id
_entity_poly.type
_entity_poly.pdbx_seq_one_letter_code
_entity_poly.pdbx_strand_id
1 'polypeptide(L)' 'MSRICDICGRGPQKAIQISHARNKTITRKFLNLQSRTFDGKKKKVCTRCLRTMKKNLLA' A
#
# COMPACT_ATOMS: atom_id res chain seq x y z
N MET A 1 -10.84 4.81 -7.92
CA MET A 1 -9.38 4.63 -7.84
C MET A 1 -9.05 3.33 -7.08
N SER A 2 -8.52 2.29 -7.73
CA SER A 2 -8.14 1.02 -7.04
C SER A 2 -7.15 1.31 -5.90
N ARG A 3 -7.41 0.75 -4.71
CA ARG A 3 -6.58 0.88 -3.49
C ARG A 3 -5.73 -0.38 -3.26
N ILE A 4 -5.39 -1.07 -4.34
CA ILE A 4 -4.66 -2.34 -4.33
C ILE A 4 -3.33 -2.13 -5.06
N CYS A 5 -2.27 -2.77 -4.56
CA CYS A 5 -0.98 -2.83 -5.24
C CYS A 5 -1.00 -3.88 -6.35
N ASP A 6 -0.61 -3.50 -7.56
CA ASP A 6 -0.61 -4.40 -8.73
C ASP A 6 0.50 -5.47 -8.67
N ILE A 7 1.51 -5.27 -7.83
CA ILE A 7 2.65 -6.20 -7.70
C ILE A 7 2.42 -7.24 -6.61
N CYS A 8 1.92 -6.84 -5.45
CA CYS A 8 1.80 -7.72 -4.28
C CYS A 8 0.35 -7.99 -3.85
N GLY A 9 -0.65 -7.45 -4.56
CA GLY A 9 -2.07 -7.68 -4.27
C GLY A 9 -2.57 -7.08 -2.95
N ARG A 10 -1.73 -6.36 -2.21
CA ARG A 10 -2.11 -5.80 -0.90
C ARG A 10 -3.16 -4.72 -1.08
N GLY A 11 -4.27 -4.88 -0.38
CA GLY A 11 -5.35 -3.92 -0.30
C GLY A 11 -5.38 -3.17 1.05
N PRO A 12 -6.39 -2.31 1.24
CA PRO A 12 -6.62 -1.65 2.52
C PRO A 12 -6.97 -2.67 3.60
N GLN A 13 -6.41 -2.49 4.80
CA GLN A 13 -6.71 -3.35 5.94
C GLN A 13 -7.71 -2.69 6.88
N LYS A 14 -8.57 -3.51 7.49
CA LYS A 14 -9.46 -3.07 8.56
C LYS A 14 -8.63 -2.80 9.81
N ALA A 15 -8.86 -1.65 10.45
CA ALA A 15 -8.22 -1.27 11.70
C ALA A 15 -9.27 -0.68 12.66
N ILE A 16 -8.88 -0.52 13.91
CA ILE A 16 -9.70 0.12 14.95
C ILE A 16 -8.91 1.30 15.50
N GLN A 17 -9.54 2.46 15.56
CA GLN A 17 -9.06 3.60 16.32
C GLN A 17 -9.69 3.54 17.71
N ILE A 18 -8.87 3.63 18.75
CA ILE A 18 -9.30 3.58 20.15
C ILE A 18 -9.07 4.98 20.74
N SER A 19 -10.09 5.57 21.35
CA SER A 19 -9.95 6.85 22.07
C SER A 19 -9.38 6.67 23.47
N HIS A 20 -9.05 7.76 24.15
CA HIS A 20 -8.65 7.74 25.57
C HIS A 20 -9.71 7.10 26.48
N ALA A 21 -11.00 7.27 26.16
CA ALA A 21 -12.11 6.61 26.86
C ALA A 21 -12.38 5.16 26.38
N ARG A 22 -11.47 4.58 25.57
CA ARG A 22 -11.58 3.23 25.00
C ARG A 22 -12.74 3.00 24.03
N ASN A 23 -13.30 4.07 23.46
CA ASN A 23 -14.32 3.97 22.41
C ASN A 23 -13.66 3.48 21.11
N LYS A 24 -14.26 2.46 20.49
CA LYS A 24 -13.71 1.80 19.30
C LYS A 24 -14.42 2.28 18.04
N THR A 25 -13.67 2.91 17.13
CA THR A 25 -14.16 3.30 15.81
C THR A 25 -13.49 2.45 14.74
N ILE A 26 -14.28 1.74 13.92
CA ILE A 26 -13.75 0.94 12.82
C ILE A 26 -13.27 1.88 11.71
N THR A 27 -12.01 1.74 11.31
CA THR A 27 -11.38 2.53 10.25
C THR A 27 -10.72 1.60 9.23
N ARG A 28 -10.35 2.16 8.07
CA ARG A 28 -9.56 1.45 7.05
C ARG A 28 -8.19 2.09 6.92
N LYS A 29 -7.12 1.30 7.03
CA LYS A 29 -5.75 1.74 6.76
C LYS A 29 -5.44 1.51 5.28
N PHE A 30 -5.18 2.61 4.58
CA PHE A 30 -4.83 2.59 3.18
C PHE A 30 -3.34 2.35 3.01
N LEU A 31 -2.98 1.59 1.98
CA LEU A 31 -1.61 1.40 1.60
C LEU A 31 -1.11 2.65 0.85
N ASN A 32 0.12 3.07 1.13
CA ASN A 32 0.78 4.15 0.39
C ASN A 32 1.12 3.65 -1.02
N LEU A 33 0.16 3.83 -1.95
CA LEU A 33 0.29 3.48 -3.36
C LEU A 33 0.87 4.66 -4.13
N GLN A 34 1.85 4.36 -4.97
CA GLN A 34 2.53 5.30 -5.84
C GLN A 34 2.29 4.87 -7.28
N SER A 35 1.84 5.79 -8.11
CA SER A 35 1.67 5.55 -9.54
C SER A 35 3.03 5.67 -10.22
N ARG A 36 3.51 4.56 -10.79
CA ARG A 36 4.80 4.51 -11.50
C ARG A 36 4.62 3.80 -12.83
N THR A 37 5.38 4.20 -13.82
CA THR A 37 5.37 3.56 -15.13
C THR A 37 6.41 2.44 -15.12
N PHE A 38 5.98 1.23 -15.40
CA PHE A 38 6.83 0.06 -15.59
C PHE A 38 6.50 -0.54 -16.96
N ASP A 39 7.52 -0.74 -17.80
CA ASP A 39 7.39 -1.31 -19.15
C ASP A 39 6.28 -0.65 -20.00
N GLY A 40 6.25 0.69 -20.00
CA GLY A 40 5.27 1.48 -20.75
C GLY A 40 3.85 1.51 -20.15
N LYS A 41 3.57 0.75 -19.08
CA LYS A 41 2.25 0.71 -18.41
C LYS A 41 2.31 1.40 -17.04
N LYS A 42 1.31 2.25 -16.77
CA LYS A 42 1.13 2.86 -15.44
C LYS A 42 0.59 1.80 -14.49
N LYS A 43 1.38 1.43 -13.48
CA LYS A 43 0.99 0.51 -12.40
C LYS A 43 0.98 1.25 -11.06
N LYS A 44 0.09 0.86 -10.17
CA LYS A 44 0.09 1.32 -8.78
C LYS A 44 0.88 0.37 -7.93
N VAL A 45 1.93 0.89 -7.33
CA VAL A 45 2.88 0.08 -6.56
C VAL A 45 3.00 0.64 -5.16
N CYS A 46 3.00 -0.25 -4.16
CA CYS A 46 3.22 0.16 -2.78
C CYS A 46 4.70 0.50 -2.55
N THR A 47 4.96 1.41 -1.61
CA THR A 47 6.32 1.84 -1.26
C THR A 47 7.24 0.69 -0.86
N ARG A 48 6.71 -0.36 -0.22
CA ARG A 48 7.49 -1.56 0.14
C ARG A 48 7.98 -2.32 -1.09
N CYS A 49 7.14 -2.53 -2.10
CA CYS A 49 7.53 -3.18 -3.35
C CYS A 49 8.53 -2.32 -4.13
N LEU A 50 8.33 -1.01 -4.20
CA LEU A 50 9.30 -0.10 -4.82
C LEU A 50 10.69 -0.20 -4.17
N ARG A 51 10.73 -0.24 -2.83
CA ARG A 51 11.99 -0.39 -2.10
C ARG A 51 12.67 -1.74 -2.37
N THR A 52 11.92 -2.84 -2.42
CA THR A 52 12.46 -4.18 -2.69
C THR A 52 12.96 -4.31 -4.13
N MET A 53 12.21 -3.80 -5.12
CA MET A 53 12.65 -3.83 -6.52
C MET A 53 13.98 -3.12 -6.72
N LYS A 54 14.19 -1.97 -6.07
CA LYS A 54 15.47 -1.25 -6.13
C LYS A 54 16.63 -2.06 -5.54
N LYS A 55 16.39 -2.89 -4.51
CA LYS A 55 17.43 -3.71 -3.88
C LYS A 55 17.81 -4.92 -4.73
N ASN A 56 16.83 -5.59 -5.33
CA ASN A 56 17.09 -6.79 -6.14
C ASN A 56 17.76 -6.49 -7.48
N LEU A 57 17.74 -5.24 -7.95
CA LEU A 57 18.43 -4.81 -9.17
C LEU A 57 19.92 -4.52 -8.96
N LEU A 58 20.38 -4.53 -7.71
CA LEU A 58 21.76 -4.22 -7.29
C LEU A 58 22.48 -5.47 -6.74
N ALA A 59 21.92 -6.66 -6.99
CA ALA A 59 22.47 -7.96 -6.61
C ALA A 59 22.81 -8.76 -7.87
#